data_AF-A0A7S1YTK3-F1
#
_entry.id   AF-A0A7S1YTK3-F1
#
_cell.length_a   1.000
_cell.length_b   1.000
_cell.length_c   1.000
_cell.angle_alpha   90.00
_cell.angle_beta   90.00
_cell.angle_gamma   90.00
#
_symmetry.space_group_name_H-M   'P 1'
#
loop_
_entity.id
_entity.type
_entity.pdbx_description
1 polymer ?
#
loop_
_entity_poly.entity_id
_entity_poly.type
_entity_poly.pdbx_seq_one_letter_code
_entity_poly.pdbx_strand_id
1 'polypeptide(L)'
;EHQEVSDILMTGGDPMIMQTRSLAQYLEPLTDPDFLPHLKNLRIGTRSLSFWPQRFTTDKDADDLIDLLRRVREEGKRHVAIMAHLSHPRELSTDKVKAAVNRIQKEAYATIRSQSPVMRSINDDASVWAEKWRTEVQMGIIPYYMFMARDTGAQAFFDVPMVKAQRIYSDALRNCSGLIRTVRGPSMSCTPGKVEVTGVEEIMGHKAFVLRFLQCRDEGWIGRPFFAKYDEKAVWFDDLEPLPGMQLPWDESGLPRPVPPALN
;
A
#
# COMPACT_ATOMS: atom_id res chain seq x y z
N GLU A 1 -11.73 -2.96 25.14
CA GLU A 1 -10.49 -2.43 25.74
C GLU A 1 -9.75 -1.47 24.80
N HIS A 2 -9.79 -1.66 23.47
CA HIS A 2 -9.13 -0.76 22.50
C HIS A 2 -10.12 0.06 21.64
N GLN A 3 -10.73 1.10 22.21
CA GLN A 3 -11.74 1.94 21.51
C GLN A 3 -11.10 2.92 20.50
N GLU A 4 -9.79 3.14 20.58
CA GLU A 4 -8.99 3.96 19.66
C GLU A 4 -8.84 3.33 18.27
N VAL A 5 -9.05 2.01 18.15
CA VAL A 5 -8.96 1.29 16.87
C VAL A 5 -10.18 1.64 16.02
N SER A 6 -9.97 2.15 14.82
CA SER A 6 -11.05 2.49 13.88
C SER A 6 -11.01 1.69 12.57
N ASP A 7 -9.91 0.96 12.34
CA ASP A 7 -9.61 0.26 11.10
C ASP A 7 -9.24 -1.20 11.38
N ILE A 8 -9.89 -2.13 10.69
CA ILE A 8 -9.44 -3.52 10.57
C ILE A 8 -8.84 -3.73 9.18
N LEU A 9 -7.69 -4.38 9.12
CA LEU A 9 -7.08 -4.87 7.89
C LEU A 9 -6.99 -6.39 7.94
N MET A 10 -7.77 -7.07 7.10
CA MET A 10 -7.58 -8.50 6.83
C MET A 10 -6.45 -8.67 5.80
N THR A 11 -5.37 -9.34 6.21
CA THR A 11 -4.15 -9.54 5.41
C THR A 11 -3.41 -10.81 5.87
N GLY A 12 -2.20 -11.06 5.39
CA GLY A 12 -1.41 -12.27 5.63
C GLY A 12 -1.02 -12.94 4.32
N GLY A 13 -1.59 -14.12 4.03
CA GLY A 13 -1.58 -14.68 2.68
C GLY A 13 -2.51 -13.89 1.75
N ASP A 14 -3.62 -14.50 1.33
CA ASP A 14 -4.69 -13.79 0.63
C ASP A 14 -6.05 -14.21 1.24
N PRO A 15 -6.72 -13.33 2.02
CA PRO A 15 -7.99 -13.65 2.65
C PRO A 15 -9.10 -14.04 1.67
N MET A 16 -9.03 -13.56 0.42
CA MET A 16 -10.05 -13.87 -0.60
C MET A 16 -9.91 -15.28 -1.17
N ILE A 17 -8.85 -16.01 -0.82
CA ILE A 17 -8.74 -17.44 -1.10
C ILE A 17 -9.72 -18.25 -0.23
N MET A 18 -10.11 -17.73 0.93
CA MET A 18 -11.08 -18.40 1.79
C MET A 18 -12.46 -18.48 1.11
N GLN A 19 -13.13 -19.62 1.29
CA GLN A 19 -14.55 -19.76 0.98
C GLN A 19 -15.35 -18.70 1.73
N THR A 20 -16.42 -18.20 1.12
CA THR A 20 -17.23 -17.12 1.70
C THR A 20 -17.73 -17.47 3.10
N ARG A 21 -18.12 -18.74 3.33
CA ARG A 21 -18.55 -19.21 4.66
C ARG A 21 -17.49 -19.01 5.74
N SER A 22 -16.21 -19.25 5.43
CA SER A 22 -15.12 -19.04 6.39
C SER A 22 -14.86 -17.55 6.61
N LEU A 23 -14.91 -16.75 5.54
CA LEU A 23 -14.76 -15.30 5.65
C LEU A 23 -15.90 -14.66 6.48
N ALA A 24 -17.13 -15.16 6.32
CA ALA A 24 -18.31 -14.70 7.05
C ALA A 24 -18.15 -14.84 8.57
N GLN A 25 -17.47 -15.87 9.07
CA GLN A 25 -17.23 -16.02 10.51
C GLN A 25 -16.49 -14.82 11.13
N TYR A 26 -15.69 -14.10 10.34
CA TYR A 26 -14.96 -12.91 10.78
C TYR A 26 -15.72 -11.61 10.48
N LEU A 27 -16.47 -11.56 9.38
CA LEU A 27 -17.08 -10.33 8.87
C LEU A 27 -18.54 -10.15 9.28
N GLU A 28 -19.29 -11.22 9.53
CA GLU A 28 -20.70 -11.15 9.93
C GLU A 28 -20.90 -10.32 11.21
N PRO A 29 -20.05 -10.41 12.25
CA PRO A 29 -20.19 -9.52 13.41
C PRO A 29 -20.12 -8.03 13.04
N LEU A 30 -19.43 -7.67 11.96
CA LEU A 30 -19.29 -6.29 11.51
C LEU A 30 -20.50 -5.77 10.73
N THR A 31 -21.52 -6.60 10.46
CA THR A 31 -22.79 -6.15 9.88
C THR A 31 -23.71 -5.53 10.93
N ASP A 32 -23.45 -5.75 12.22
CA ASP A 32 -24.13 -5.07 13.31
C ASP A 32 -23.41 -3.72 13.58
N PRO A 33 -24.05 -2.56 13.36
CA PRO A 33 -23.43 -1.27 13.60
C PRO A 33 -23.09 -1.05 15.08
N ASP A 34 -23.82 -1.68 16.01
CA ASP A 34 -23.65 -1.58 17.47
C ASP A 34 -22.55 -2.54 17.97
N PHE A 35 -22.15 -3.53 17.18
CA PHE A 35 -21.00 -4.37 17.46
C PHE A 35 -19.70 -3.64 17.10
N LEU A 36 -18.91 -3.29 18.12
CA LEU A 36 -17.66 -2.51 17.98
C LEU A 36 -17.88 -1.19 17.19
N PRO A 37 -18.72 -0.26 17.70
CA PRO A 37 -19.16 0.92 16.95
C PRO A 37 -18.03 1.90 16.63
N HIS A 38 -16.87 1.79 17.30
CA HIS A 38 -15.64 2.53 17.01
C HIS A 38 -14.99 2.10 15.68
N LEU A 39 -15.21 0.87 15.23
CA LEU A 39 -14.70 0.39 13.95
C LEU A 39 -15.49 1.01 12.79
N LYS A 40 -14.79 1.74 11.93
CA LYS A 40 -15.38 2.44 10.78
C LYS A 40 -14.95 1.84 9.46
N ASN A 41 -13.77 1.23 9.40
CA ASN A 41 -13.17 0.82 8.15
C ASN A 41 -12.81 -0.67 8.19
N LEU A 42 -13.25 -1.40 7.17
CA LEU A 42 -12.77 -2.74 6.84
C LEU A 42 -11.92 -2.65 5.58
N ARG A 43 -10.69 -3.12 5.67
CA ARG A 43 -9.77 -3.25 4.54
C ARG A 43 -9.44 -4.71 4.33
N ILE A 44 -9.43 -5.18 3.09
CA ILE A 44 -9.07 -6.55 2.75
C ILE A 44 -7.98 -6.54 1.69
N GLY A 45 -6.77 -6.96 2.08
CA GLY A 45 -5.62 -7.08 1.18
C GLY A 45 -5.69 -8.36 0.37
N THR A 46 -5.72 -8.25 -0.95
CA THR A 46 -5.88 -9.43 -1.84
C THR A 46 -5.14 -9.26 -3.15
N ARG A 47 -4.61 -10.36 -3.68
CA ARG A 47 -4.11 -10.45 -5.06
C ARG A 47 -5.12 -11.18 -5.97
N SER A 48 -6.13 -11.83 -5.40
CA SER A 48 -7.14 -12.62 -6.11
C SER A 48 -7.85 -11.82 -7.20
N LEU A 49 -7.95 -10.49 -7.07
CA LEU A 49 -8.54 -9.66 -8.12
C LEU A 49 -7.86 -9.81 -9.49
N SER A 50 -6.52 -9.98 -9.55
CA SER A 50 -5.81 -10.15 -10.82
C SER A 50 -5.71 -11.59 -11.28
N PHE A 51 -5.34 -12.52 -10.38
CA PHE A 51 -5.06 -13.91 -10.79
C PHE A 51 -6.29 -14.82 -10.73
N TRP A 52 -7.32 -14.49 -9.93
CA TRP A 52 -8.55 -15.28 -9.77
C TRP A 52 -9.81 -14.38 -9.68
N PRO A 53 -10.10 -13.57 -10.71
CA PRO A 53 -11.26 -12.66 -10.71
C PRO A 53 -12.62 -13.38 -10.63
N GLN A 54 -12.67 -14.67 -10.95
CA GLN A 54 -13.86 -15.52 -10.80
C GLN A 54 -14.38 -15.56 -9.36
N ARG A 55 -13.50 -15.36 -8.37
CA ARG A 55 -13.84 -15.26 -6.94
C ARG A 55 -14.94 -14.24 -6.66
N PHE A 56 -14.98 -13.17 -7.46
CA PHE A 56 -15.92 -12.06 -7.33
C PHE A 56 -17.05 -12.12 -8.36
N THR A 57 -17.05 -13.09 -9.28
CA THR A 57 -17.97 -13.09 -10.43
C THR A 57 -18.69 -14.42 -10.63
N THR A 58 -17.97 -15.51 -10.89
CA THR A 58 -18.58 -16.76 -11.38
C THR A 58 -18.40 -17.96 -10.47
N ASP A 59 -17.57 -17.86 -9.43
CA ASP A 59 -17.43 -18.97 -8.48
C ASP A 59 -18.73 -19.20 -7.72
N LYS A 60 -18.92 -20.44 -7.27
CA LYS A 60 -20.18 -20.91 -6.65
C LYS A 60 -20.67 -20.07 -5.46
N ASP A 61 -19.78 -19.38 -4.75
CA ASP A 61 -20.04 -18.56 -3.57
C ASP A 61 -19.65 -17.09 -3.80
N ALA A 62 -19.53 -16.66 -5.05
CA ALA A 62 -19.24 -15.27 -5.42
C ALA A 62 -20.39 -14.33 -5.04
N ASP A 63 -21.64 -14.77 -5.23
CA ASP A 63 -22.82 -13.97 -4.87
C ASP A 63 -22.90 -13.75 -3.36
N ASP A 64 -22.66 -14.80 -2.57
CA ASP A 64 -22.57 -14.71 -1.11
C ASP A 64 -21.46 -13.76 -0.66
N LEU A 65 -20.32 -13.73 -1.38
CA LEU A 65 -19.21 -12.83 -1.04
C LEU A 65 -19.61 -11.38 -1.26
N ILE A 66 -20.19 -11.09 -2.42
CA ILE A 66 -20.62 -9.74 -2.78
C ILE A 66 -21.70 -9.25 -1.81
N ASP A 67 -22.65 -10.12 -1.44
CA ASP A 67 -23.68 -9.81 -0.45
C ASP A 67 -23.09 -9.55 0.94
N LEU A 68 -22.17 -10.40 1.42
CA LEU A 68 -21.50 -10.22 2.70
C LEU A 68 -20.79 -8.86 2.78
N LEU A 69 -20.02 -8.48 1.75
CA LEU A 69 -19.34 -7.19 1.70
C LEU A 69 -20.34 -6.01 1.65
N ARG A 70 -21.43 -6.16 0.91
CA ARG A 70 -22.51 -5.17 0.84
C ARG A 70 -23.16 -4.97 2.21
N ARG A 71 -23.48 -6.05 2.93
CA ARG A 71 -24.10 -6.00 4.27
C ARG A 71 -23.18 -5.36 5.30
N VAL A 72 -21.88 -5.68 5.30
CA VAL A 72 -20.90 -5.00 6.16
C VAL A 72 -20.91 -3.49 5.93
N ARG A 73 -21.07 -3.06 4.67
CA ARG A 73 -21.14 -1.65 4.32
C ARG A 73 -22.47 -1.00 4.73
N GLU A 74 -23.59 -1.56 4.27
CA GLU A 74 -24.91 -0.93 4.37
C GLU A 74 -25.53 -1.10 5.75
N GLU A 75 -25.55 -2.33 6.27
CA GLU A 75 -26.11 -2.66 7.59
C GLU A 75 -25.13 -2.24 8.69
N GLY A 76 -23.87 -2.67 8.55
CA GLY A 76 -22.80 -2.38 9.51
C GLY A 76 -22.34 -0.92 9.52
N LYS A 77 -22.75 -0.13 8.52
CA LYS A 77 -22.31 1.27 8.32
C LYS A 77 -20.79 1.40 8.32
N ARG A 78 -20.10 0.40 7.77
CA ARG A 78 -18.63 0.37 7.65
C ARG A 78 -18.22 0.82 6.25
N HIS A 79 -17.10 1.52 6.13
CA HIS A 79 -16.45 1.71 4.84
C HIS A 79 -15.66 0.44 4.50
N VAL A 80 -15.93 -0.16 3.33
CA VAL A 80 -15.25 -1.37 2.86
C VAL A 80 -14.29 -1.01 1.72
N ALA A 81 -13.03 -1.42 1.86
CA ALA A 81 -12.00 -1.24 0.85
C ALA A 81 -11.27 -2.54 0.50
N ILE A 82 -11.24 -2.87 -0.78
CA ILE A 82 -10.40 -3.93 -1.33
C ILE A 82 -9.02 -3.34 -1.64
N MET A 83 -8.00 -3.79 -0.93
CA MET A 83 -6.61 -3.39 -1.12
C MET A 83 -5.97 -4.35 -2.13
N ALA A 84 -6.21 -4.09 -3.41
CA ALA A 84 -5.81 -4.94 -4.52
C ALA A 84 -4.30 -4.86 -4.79
N HIS A 85 -3.66 -6.01 -4.90
CA HIS A 85 -2.28 -6.15 -5.35
C HIS A 85 -2.23 -6.31 -6.87
N LEU A 86 -1.95 -5.20 -7.55
CA LEU A 86 -1.88 -5.13 -9.01
C LEU A 86 -0.49 -4.63 -9.39
N SER A 87 0.29 -5.40 -10.13
CA SER A 87 1.71 -5.08 -10.41
C SER A 87 1.98 -4.56 -11.81
N HIS A 88 1.12 -4.86 -12.79
CA HIS A 88 1.36 -4.52 -14.19
C HIS A 88 0.05 -4.21 -14.92
N PRO A 89 0.01 -3.27 -15.90
CA PRO A 89 -1.22 -2.94 -16.66
C PRO A 89 -1.92 -4.16 -17.28
N ARG A 90 -1.16 -5.15 -17.74
CA ARG A 90 -1.68 -6.43 -18.28
C ARG A 90 -2.57 -7.18 -17.30
N GLU A 91 -2.38 -7.04 -15.99
CA GLU A 91 -3.25 -7.67 -15.00
C GLU A 91 -4.67 -7.08 -15.02
N LEU A 92 -4.84 -5.85 -15.52
CA LEU A 92 -6.12 -5.14 -15.63
C LEU A 92 -6.80 -5.32 -16.99
N SER A 93 -6.11 -5.87 -17.99
CA SER A 93 -6.59 -5.83 -19.37
C SER A 93 -7.69 -6.84 -19.68
N THR A 94 -7.84 -7.88 -18.87
CA THR A 94 -8.79 -8.97 -19.14
C THR A 94 -10.23 -8.60 -18.77
N ASP A 95 -11.20 -9.09 -19.53
CA ASP A 95 -12.61 -8.79 -19.28
C ASP A 95 -13.12 -9.39 -17.96
N LYS A 96 -12.52 -10.49 -17.51
CA LYS A 96 -12.81 -11.08 -16.20
C LYS A 96 -12.46 -10.12 -15.05
N VAL A 97 -11.28 -9.48 -15.12
CA VAL A 97 -10.85 -8.50 -14.11
C VAL A 97 -11.72 -7.25 -14.16
N LYS A 98 -12.06 -6.76 -15.36
CA LYS A 98 -12.98 -5.61 -15.51
C LYS A 98 -14.36 -5.91 -14.92
N ALA A 99 -14.91 -7.11 -15.15
CA ALA A 99 -16.18 -7.54 -14.58
C ALA A 99 -16.11 -7.63 -13.05
N ALA A 100 -15.05 -8.22 -12.50
CA ALA A 100 -14.85 -8.30 -11.05
C ALA A 100 -14.75 -6.90 -10.40
N VAL A 101 -13.98 -6.00 -11.00
CA VAL A 101 -13.85 -4.60 -10.54
C VAL A 101 -15.20 -3.90 -10.54
N ASN A 102 -15.96 -4.02 -11.63
CA ASN A 102 -17.29 -3.42 -11.74
C ASN A 102 -18.22 -3.98 -10.66
N ARG A 103 -18.27 -5.30 -10.49
CA ARG A 103 -19.11 -5.99 -9.52
C ARG A 103 -18.81 -5.58 -8.07
N ILE A 104 -17.53 -5.56 -7.68
CA ILE A 104 -17.09 -5.09 -6.36
C ILE A 104 -17.54 -3.65 -6.08
N GLN A 105 -17.42 -2.75 -7.08
CA GLN A 105 -17.76 -1.34 -6.90
C GLN A 105 -19.27 -1.06 -6.96
N LYS A 106 -20.03 -1.82 -7.77
CA LYS A 106 -21.43 -1.54 -8.06
C LYS A 106 -22.42 -2.34 -7.22
N GLU A 107 -22.06 -3.55 -6.83
CA GLU A 107 -22.94 -4.44 -6.06
C GLU A 107 -22.51 -4.51 -4.58
N ALA A 108 -21.21 -4.70 -4.31
CA ALA A 108 -20.71 -4.65 -2.93
C ALA A 108 -20.49 -3.21 -2.41
N TYR A 109 -20.49 -2.23 -3.34
CA TYR A 109 -20.19 -0.83 -3.08
C TYR A 109 -18.89 -0.58 -2.30
N ALA A 110 -17.91 -1.47 -2.49
CA ALA A 110 -16.60 -1.36 -1.89
C ALA A 110 -15.69 -0.49 -2.77
N THR A 111 -14.82 0.29 -2.13
CA THR A 111 -13.76 0.99 -2.85
C THR A 111 -12.62 0.03 -3.18
N ILE A 112 -11.94 0.24 -4.29
CA ILE A 112 -10.75 -0.55 -4.64
C ILE A 112 -9.55 0.38 -4.60
N ARG A 113 -8.53 0.01 -3.83
CA ARG A 113 -7.25 0.71 -3.72
C ARG A 113 -6.15 -0.20 -4.22
N SER A 114 -5.30 0.28 -5.12
CA SER A 114 -4.23 -0.50 -5.71
C SER A 114 -2.89 -0.24 -5.03
N GLN A 115 -2.17 -1.32 -4.73
CA GLN A 115 -0.82 -1.26 -4.18
C GLN A 115 0.08 -2.32 -4.83
N SER A 116 1.36 -2.03 -5.02
CA SER A 116 2.32 -3.02 -5.50
C SER A 116 3.75 -2.64 -5.17
N PRO A 117 4.65 -3.62 -4.98
CA PRO A 117 6.07 -3.36 -5.05
C PRO A 117 6.51 -2.96 -6.46
N VAL A 118 7.55 -2.14 -6.54
CA VAL A 118 8.40 -2.03 -7.71
C VAL A 118 9.36 -3.20 -7.73
N MET A 119 9.47 -3.88 -8.87
CA MET A 119 10.21 -5.11 -9.04
C MET A 119 10.98 -5.10 -10.35
N ARG A 120 12.27 -5.44 -10.26
CA ARG A 120 13.18 -5.56 -11.40
C ARG A 120 12.60 -6.49 -12.47
N SER A 121 12.69 -6.06 -13.72
CA SER A 121 12.25 -6.82 -14.90
C SER A 121 10.74 -7.11 -14.97
N ILE A 122 9.94 -6.58 -14.05
CA ILE A 122 8.48 -6.71 -14.07
C ILE A 122 7.83 -5.35 -14.31
N ASN A 123 8.13 -4.37 -13.46
CA ASN A 123 7.52 -3.04 -13.51
C ASN A 123 8.50 -1.94 -13.08
N ASP A 124 9.81 -2.15 -13.22
CA ASP A 124 10.85 -1.15 -12.89
C ASP A 124 11.05 -0.11 -13.99
N ASP A 125 9.94 0.37 -14.56
CA ASP A 125 9.89 1.36 -15.64
C ASP A 125 8.77 2.38 -15.38
N ALA A 126 9.07 3.67 -15.58
CA ALA A 126 8.14 4.77 -15.32
C ALA A 126 6.90 4.75 -16.23
N SER A 127 7.02 4.35 -17.49
CA SER A 127 5.89 4.27 -18.41
C SER A 127 4.92 3.16 -18.01
N VAL A 128 5.44 2.04 -17.49
CA VAL A 128 4.60 0.91 -16.99
C VAL A 128 3.76 1.36 -15.80
N TRP A 129 4.34 2.09 -14.83
CA TRP A 129 3.59 2.64 -13.70
C TRP A 129 2.58 3.71 -14.13
N ALA A 130 2.97 4.60 -15.04
CA ALA A 130 2.07 5.63 -15.55
C ALA A 130 0.87 5.03 -16.31
N GLU A 131 1.09 4.02 -17.15
CA GLU A 131 0.02 3.27 -17.82
C GLU A 131 -0.90 2.60 -16.79
N LYS A 132 -0.32 1.85 -15.85
CA LYS A 132 -1.05 1.14 -14.81
C LYS A 132 -1.96 2.07 -14.01
N TRP A 133 -1.43 3.18 -13.50
CA TRP A 133 -2.23 4.12 -12.72
C TRP A 133 -3.32 4.80 -13.54
N ARG A 134 -3.08 5.10 -14.83
CA ARG A 134 -4.14 5.62 -15.72
C ARG A 134 -5.25 4.59 -15.91
N THR A 135 -4.91 3.33 -16.16
CA THR A 135 -5.89 2.24 -16.28
C THR A 135 -6.67 2.04 -14.99
N GLU A 136 -6.00 2.06 -13.84
CA GLU A 136 -6.66 1.97 -12.53
C GLU A 136 -7.68 3.09 -12.35
N VAL A 137 -7.29 4.34 -12.58
CA VAL A 137 -8.20 5.49 -12.45
C VAL A 137 -9.38 5.39 -13.43
N GLN A 138 -9.15 4.96 -14.67
CA GLN A 138 -10.23 4.74 -15.65
C GLN A 138 -11.23 3.67 -15.19
N MET A 139 -10.77 2.69 -14.41
CA MET A 139 -11.61 1.63 -13.83
C MET A 139 -12.19 2.01 -12.46
N GLY A 140 -12.01 3.25 -11.99
CA GLY A 140 -12.45 3.69 -10.67
C GLY A 140 -11.64 3.10 -9.50
N ILE A 141 -10.48 2.50 -9.78
CA ILE A 141 -9.52 2.03 -8.78
C ILE A 141 -8.64 3.20 -8.37
N ILE A 142 -8.39 3.33 -7.06
CA ILE A 142 -7.58 4.41 -6.50
C ILE A 142 -6.13 3.95 -6.36
N PRO A 143 -5.16 4.51 -7.10
CA PRO A 143 -3.74 4.27 -6.85
C PRO A 143 -3.37 4.64 -5.40
N TYR A 144 -2.81 3.71 -4.64
CA TYR A 144 -2.59 3.89 -3.20
C TYR A 144 -1.12 3.88 -2.80
N TYR A 145 -0.40 2.79 -3.05
CA TYR A 145 1.03 2.69 -2.72
C TYR A 145 1.87 2.10 -3.85
N MET A 146 3.02 2.72 -4.09
CA MET A 146 4.18 2.07 -4.70
C MET A 146 5.13 1.69 -3.57
N PHE A 147 5.33 0.39 -3.37
CA PHE A 147 6.22 -0.13 -2.34
C PHE A 147 7.61 -0.43 -2.91
N MET A 148 8.62 -0.33 -2.07
CA MET A 148 9.86 -1.06 -2.26
C MET A 148 9.60 -2.55 -2.01
N ALA A 149 10.28 -3.43 -2.75
CA ALA A 149 10.23 -4.86 -2.50
C ALA A 149 10.83 -5.17 -1.11
N ARG A 150 10.07 -5.89 -0.28
CA ARG A 150 10.51 -6.27 1.08
C ARG A 150 11.71 -7.22 1.00
N ASP A 151 12.61 -7.11 1.98
CA ASP A 151 13.67 -8.08 2.25
C ASP A 151 13.09 -9.42 2.74
N THR A 152 12.58 -10.22 1.81
CA THR A 152 12.18 -11.60 2.04
C THR A 152 12.42 -12.46 0.81
N GLY A 153 12.92 -13.69 1.01
CA GLY A 153 12.98 -14.72 -0.03
C GLY A 153 13.89 -14.35 -1.20
N ALA A 154 13.33 -14.30 -2.42
CA ALA A 154 14.08 -14.06 -3.66
C ALA A 154 14.35 -12.57 -3.94
N GLN A 155 14.54 -11.74 -2.91
CA GLN A 155 14.63 -10.28 -3.03
C GLN A 155 15.69 -9.85 -4.06
N ALA A 156 16.89 -10.45 -4.04
CA ALA A 156 17.99 -10.11 -4.93
C ALA A 156 17.67 -10.25 -6.44
N PHE A 157 16.65 -11.03 -6.80
CA PHE A 157 16.19 -11.14 -8.19
C PHE A 157 15.27 -9.99 -8.61
N PHE A 158 14.55 -9.40 -7.65
CA PHE A 158 13.48 -8.43 -7.91
C PHE A 158 13.75 -7.04 -7.33
N ASP A 159 14.82 -6.85 -6.56
CA ASP A 159 15.13 -5.58 -5.93
C ASP A 159 15.46 -4.47 -6.93
N VAL A 160 15.04 -3.27 -6.55
CA VAL A 160 15.30 -2.05 -7.30
C VAL A 160 15.93 -1.08 -6.31
N PRO A 161 17.11 -0.51 -6.59
CA PRO A 161 17.71 0.46 -5.69
C PRO A 161 16.76 1.64 -5.41
N MET A 162 16.75 2.14 -4.17
CA MET A 162 15.85 3.21 -3.71
C MET A 162 15.93 4.45 -4.60
N VAL A 163 17.15 4.81 -5.04
CA VAL A 163 17.36 5.93 -5.98
C VAL A 163 16.67 5.68 -7.33
N LYS A 164 16.72 4.44 -7.85
CA LYS A 164 16.07 4.08 -9.12
C LYS A 164 14.54 4.07 -8.94
N ALA A 165 14.04 3.49 -7.86
CA ALA A 165 12.62 3.47 -7.54
C ALA A 165 12.04 4.89 -7.40
N GLN A 166 12.76 5.80 -6.75
CA GLN A 166 12.33 7.20 -6.57
C GLN A 166 12.28 7.94 -7.91
N ARG A 167 13.24 7.70 -8.80
CA ARG A 167 13.22 8.22 -10.18
C ARG A 167 12.04 7.69 -10.98
N ILE A 168 11.82 6.38 -10.98
CA ILE A 168 10.67 5.72 -11.64
C ILE A 168 9.36 6.35 -11.18
N TYR A 169 9.18 6.48 -9.87
CA TYR A 169 7.99 7.09 -9.28
C TYR A 169 7.79 8.54 -9.75
N SER A 170 8.85 9.35 -9.66
CA SER A 170 8.80 10.77 -10.04
C SER A 170 8.50 10.96 -11.52
N ASP A 171 9.17 10.20 -12.39
CA ASP A 171 9.00 10.26 -13.84
C ASP A 171 7.60 9.76 -14.24
N ALA A 172 7.07 8.72 -13.58
CA ALA A 172 5.71 8.25 -13.79
C ALA A 172 4.68 9.32 -13.41
N LEU A 173 4.86 9.99 -12.27
CA LEU A 173 3.96 11.06 -11.82
C LEU A 173 3.98 12.29 -12.72
N ARG A 174 5.13 12.68 -13.28
CA ARG A 174 5.23 13.80 -14.24
C ARG A 174 4.35 13.58 -15.47
N ASN A 175 4.20 12.31 -15.87
CA ASN A 175 3.40 11.92 -17.02
C ASN A 175 1.91 11.70 -16.68
N CYS A 176 1.50 11.88 -15.42
CA CYS A 176 0.15 11.59 -14.93
C CYS A 176 -0.61 12.85 -14.51
N SER A 177 -1.95 12.78 -14.61
CA SER A 177 -2.83 13.85 -14.15
C SER A 177 -2.90 13.93 -12.62
N GLY A 178 -3.48 15.01 -12.09
CA GLY A 178 -3.60 15.22 -10.64
C GLY A 178 -4.36 14.12 -9.89
N LEU A 179 -5.31 13.43 -10.54
CA LEU A 179 -6.08 12.33 -9.93
C LEU A 179 -5.18 11.19 -9.44
N ILE A 180 -4.10 10.91 -10.15
CA ILE A 180 -3.15 9.82 -9.84
C ILE A 180 -2.22 10.20 -8.68
N ARG A 181 -2.01 11.50 -8.42
CA ARG A 181 -1.04 12.01 -7.42
C ARG A 181 -1.44 11.74 -5.97
N THR A 182 -2.52 10.99 -5.75
CA THR A 182 -2.92 10.46 -4.44
C THR A 182 -2.13 9.19 -4.05
N VAL A 183 -1.45 8.56 -5.01
CA VAL A 183 -0.48 7.48 -4.75
C VAL A 183 0.67 7.99 -3.89
N ARG A 184 1.19 7.14 -3.01
CA ARG A 184 2.33 7.44 -2.15
C ARG A 184 3.49 6.48 -2.48
N GLY A 185 4.72 6.98 -2.46
CA GLY A 185 5.88 6.15 -2.65
C GLY A 185 7.07 6.83 -3.34
N PRO A 186 8.11 6.04 -3.67
CA PRO A 186 8.26 4.65 -3.25
C PRO A 186 8.43 4.56 -1.73
N SER A 187 7.80 3.57 -1.10
CA SER A 187 7.77 3.46 0.36
C SER A 187 8.10 2.06 0.88
N MET A 188 8.69 1.99 2.05
CA MET A 188 9.05 0.76 2.76
C MET A 188 8.14 0.63 3.99
N SER A 189 7.58 -0.55 4.22
CA SER A 189 6.89 -0.86 5.47
C SER A 189 7.85 -1.62 6.39
N CYS A 190 8.56 -0.88 7.22
CA CYS A 190 9.65 -1.33 8.08
C CYS A 190 9.28 -1.28 9.57
N THR A 191 10.15 -1.80 10.44
CA THR A 191 9.95 -1.86 11.89
C THR A 191 9.56 -0.52 12.54
N PRO A 192 10.24 0.62 12.26
CA PRO A 192 9.89 1.89 12.89
C PRO A 192 8.57 2.47 12.35
N GLY A 193 8.17 2.09 11.14
CA GLY A 193 6.99 2.61 10.48
C GLY A 193 7.04 2.48 8.96
N LYS A 194 6.31 3.34 8.26
CA LYS A 194 6.32 3.42 6.81
C LYS A 194 7.15 4.60 6.35
N VAL A 195 8.29 4.33 5.72
CA VAL A 195 9.23 5.36 5.25
C VAL A 195 9.03 5.56 3.75
N GLU A 196 8.89 6.82 3.31
CA GLU A 196 8.89 7.21 1.90
C GLU A 196 10.24 7.79 1.51
N VAL A 197 10.73 7.41 0.32
CA VAL A 197 11.90 8.05 -0.30
C VAL A 197 11.41 9.23 -1.13
N THR A 198 11.58 10.44 -0.60
CA THR A 198 11.11 11.66 -1.25
C THR A 198 12.01 12.04 -2.42
N GLY A 199 13.34 11.90 -2.25
CA GLY A 199 14.31 12.34 -3.24
C GLY A 199 15.75 12.11 -2.83
N VAL A 200 16.66 12.67 -3.62
CA VAL A 200 18.10 12.73 -3.34
C VAL A 200 18.55 14.17 -3.51
N GLU A 201 19.20 14.74 -2.50
CA GLU A 201 19.65 16.12 -2.47
C GLU A 201 21.05 16.23 -1.88
N GLU A 202 21.67 17.40 -2.01
CA GLU A 202 22.92 17.72 -1.30
C GLU A 202 22.62 18.40 0.04
N ILE A 203 23.05 17.78 1.14
CA ILE A 203 22.87 18.25 2.51
C ILE A 203 24.25 18.47 3.13
N MET A 204 24.58 19.72 3.47
CA MET A 204 25.87 20.07 4.08
C MET A 204 27.09 19.57 3.27
N GLY A 205 27.02 19.64 1.94
CA GLY A 205 28.09 19.15 1.04
C GLY A 205 28.13 17.63 0.86
N HIS A 206 27.16 16.89 1.41
CA HIS A 206 27.04 15.45 1.25
C HIS A 206 25.78 15.09 0.49
N LYS A 207 25.91 14.26 -0.54
CA LYS A 207 24.77 13.68 -1.23
C LYS A 207 24.00 12.76 -0.27
N ALA A 208 22.69 12.96 -0.18
CA ALA A 208 21.84 12.31 0.82
C ALA A 208 20.50 11.89 0.23
N PHE A 209 19.94 10.79 0.73
CA PHE A 209 18.52 10.51 0.59
C PHE A 209 17.72 11.45 1.48
N VAL A 210 16.63 11.99 0.93
CA VAL A 210 15.61 12.74 1.68
C VAL A 210 14.43 11.82 1.89
N LEU A 211 14.11 11.51 3.14
CA LEU A 211 13.06 10.57 3.52
C LEU A 211 12.08 11.21 4.50
N ARG A 212 10.90 10.60 4.66
CA ARG A 212 9.96 10.94 5.71
C ARG A 212 9.13 9.74 6.13
N PHE A 213 8.57 9.77 7.34
CA PHE A 213 7.59 8.77 7.75
C PHE A 213 6.19 9.15 7.27
N LEU A 214 5.53 8.22 6.58
CA LEU A 214 4.09 8.25 6.28
C LEU A 214 3.27 7.71 7.46
N GLN A 215 3.89 6.81 8.24
CA GLN A 215 3.38 6.22 9.48
C GLN A 215 4.62 5.95 10.35
N CYS A 216 4.55 6.15 11.65
CA CYS A 216 5.64 5.83 12.58
C CYS A 216 5.05 5.38 13.91
N ARG A 217 5.75 4.50 14.64
CA ARG A 217 5.33 4.11 16.00
C ARG A 217 5.41 5.28 16.98
N ASP A 218 6.36 6.19 16.78
CA ASP A 218 6.37 7.50 17.43
C ASP A 218 5.80 8.53 16.45
N GLU A 219 4.56 8.95 16.71
CA GLU A 219 3.76 9.78 15.81
C GLU A 219 4.42 11.13 15.50
N GLY A 220 5.30 11.66 16.37
CA GLY A 220 5.96 12.95 16.14
C GLY A 220 6.97 12.92 14.99
N TRP A 221 7.33 11.75 14.47
CA TRP A 221 8.13 11.60 13.24
C TRP A 221 7.30 11.69 11.96
N ILE A 222 5.96 11.56 12.02
CA ILE A 222 5.11 11.54 10.84
C ILE A 222 5.22 12.88 10.08
N GLY A 223 5.54 12.81 8.80
CA GLY A 223 5.74 13.98 7.94
C GLY A 223 7.05 14.73 8.14
N ARG A 224 7.80 14.46 9.23
CA ARG A 224 9.11 15.09 9.47
C ARG A 224 10.15 14.53 8.50
N PRO A 225 10.85 15.39 7.75
CA PRO A 225 11.94 14.93 6.90
C PRO A 225 13.15 14.52 7.74
N PHE A 226 13.86 13.50 7.28
CA PHE A 226 15.17 13.09 7.79
C PHE A 226 16.07 12.69 6.62
N PHE A 227 17.36 12.60 6.91
CA PHE A 227 18.39 12.38 5.90
C PHE A 227 19.19 11.12 6.20
N ALA A 228 19.56 10.41 5.14
CA ALA A 228 20.49 9.30 5.19
C ALA A 228 21.56 9.50 4.12
N LYS A 229 22.76 8.99 4.36
CA LYS A 229 23.85 8.99 3.39
C LYS A 229 23.38 8.33 2.10
N TYR A 230 23.74 8.92 0.97
CA TYR A 230 23.44 8.35 -0.33
C TYR A 230 24.24 7.07 -0.56
N ASP A 231 23.55 6.01 -0.96
CA ASP A 231 24.13 4.78 -1.50
C ASP A 231 23.33 4.40 -2.76
N GLU A 232 24.02 4.21 -3.87
CA GLU A 232 23.40 3.81 -5.14
C GLU A 232 22.85 2.37 -5.13
N LYS A 233 23.30 1.56 -4.17
CA LYS A 233 22.94 0.14 -4.02
C LYS A 233 21.92 -0.11 -2.92
N ALA A 234 21.62 0.87 -2.07
CA ALA A 234 20.62 0.72 -1.01
C ALA A 234 19.25 0.35 -1.61
N VAL A 235 18.69 -0.76 -1.15
CA VAL A 235 17.40 -1.31 -1.60
C VAL A 235 16.35 -1.29 -0.49
N TRP A 236 16.79 -1.27 0.77
CA TRP A 236 15.94 -1.30 1.95
C TRP A 236 16.40 -0.34 3.04
N PHE A 237 15.60 -0.17 4.10
CA PHE A 237 15.88 0.83 5.15
C PHE A 237 17.08 0.48 6.02
N ASP A 238 17.41 -0.82 6.15
CA ASP A 238 18.56 -1.30 6.92
C ASP A 238 19.91 -1.01 6.23
N ASP A 239 19.89 -0.72 4.92
CA ASP A 239 21.07 -0.30 4.17
C ASP A 239 21.44 1.18 4.43
N LEU A 240 20.57 1.93 5.12
CA LEU A 240 20.76 3.36 5.32
C LEU A 240 21.78 3.64 6.42
N GLU A 241 22.73 4.52 6.12
CA GLU A 241 23.69 5.04 7.08
C GLU A 241 23.40 6.52 7.40
N PRO A 242 23.71 7.01 8.61
CA PRO A 242 23.59 8.43 8.92
C PRO A 242 24.61 9.28 8.15
N LEU A 243 24.27 10.55 7.91
CA LEU A 243 25.26 11.56 7.51
C LEU A 243 26.22 11.88 8.67
N PRO A 244 27.43 12.42 8.39
CA PRO A 244 28.37 12.85 9.43
C PRO A 244 27.70 13.80 10.44
N GLY A 245 27.78 13.47 11.73
CA GLY A 245 27.20 14.26 12.81
C GLY A 245 25.68 14.15 12.98
N MET A 246 25.00 13.30 12.19
CA MET A 246 23.56 13.04 12.29
C MET A 246 23.29 11.64 12.86
N GLN A 247 22.02 11.40 13.21
CA GLN A 247 21.51 10.08 13.58
C GLN A 247 20.30 9.75 12.74
N LEU A 248 20.13 8.46 12.43
CA LEU A 248 18.88 7.99 11.85
C LEU A 248 17.75 8.04 12.90
N PRO A 249 16.49 8.16 12.49
CA PRO A 249 15.34 8.21 13.39
C PRO A 249 15.08 6.93 14.20
N TRP A 250 15.89 5.88 14.06
CA TRP A 250 15.74 4.61 14.78
C TRP A 250 17.05 4.17 15.44
N ASP A 251 16.92 3.29 16.42
CA ASP A 251 18.04 2.63 17.11
C ASP A 251 18.46 1.31 16.43
N GLU A 252 19.43 0.62 17.02
CA GLU A 252 19.95 -0.66 16.53
C GLU A 252 18.90 -1.79 16.52
N SER A 253 17.81 -1.64 17.28
CA SER A 253 16.67 -2.56 17.26
C SER A 253 15.64 -2.24 16.17
N GLY A 254 15.85 -1.13 15.44
CA GLY A 254 14.92 -0.62 14.43
C GLY A 254 13.71 0.08 15.01
N LEU A 255 13.70 0.39 16.31
CA LEU A 255 12.62 1.16 16.95
C LEU A 255 12.90 2.66 16.86
N PRO A 256 11.86 3.51 16.74
CA PRO A 256 12.06 4.95 16.64
C PRO A 256 12.75 5.53 17.87
N ARG A 257 13.71 6.42 17.65
CA ARG A 257 14.28 7.30 18.68
C ARG A 257 13.28 8.39 19.03
N PRO A 258 13.33 8.96 20.25
CA PRO A 258 12.54 10.13 20.59
C PRO A 258 12.75 11.27 19.60
N VAL A 259 11.65 11.91 19.22
CA VAL A 259 11.65 13.04 18.29
C VAL A 259 12.47 14.20 18.88
N PRO A 260 13.51 14.70 18.20
CA PRO A 260 14.26 15.86 18.68
C PRO A 260 13.35 17.09 18.82
N PRO A 261 13.64 18.04 19.72
CA PRO A 261 12.88 19.28 19.83
C PRO A 261 12.68 19.95 18.47
N ALA A 262 11.50 20.55 18.27
CA ALA A 262 11.26 21.35 17.08
C ALA A 262 12.27 22.51 17.01
N LEU A 263 12.67 22.89 15.81
CA LEU A 263 13.36 24.16 15.62
C LEU A 263 12.34 25.26 15.91
N ASN A 264 12.61 26.06 16.95
CA ASN A 264 11.80 27.24 17.30
C ASN A 264 11.77 28.26 16.17
#